data_AF-M2RG25-F1
#
_entry.id   AF-M2RG25-F1
#
_cell.length_a   1.000
_cell.length_b   1.000
_cell.length_c   1.000
_cell.angle_alpha   90.00
_cell.angle_beta   90.00
_cell.angle_gamma   90.00
#
_symmetry.space_group_name_H-M   'P 1'
#
loop_
_entity.id
_entity.type
_entity.pdbx_description
1 polymer ?
#
loop_
_entity_poly.entity_id
_entity_poly.type
_entity_poly.pdbx_seq_one_letter_code
_entity_poly.pdbx_strand_id
1 'polypeptide(L)'
;MIRDRGIELSEFLLWLIKEGMVIEKVQTPTGTAGGMTFLAWSSGNIMGFTFFAHLNELSKESQDLLGQYLRGVVIYDPAPHASGPDMPPLEKLYNPLRDPAVPFEVKGETFAIWVSAYYAHDPTMLDSFMDMPLDGWLARCVRHLIPDALPHQRPTLEAMTPEELSGCTDVGGATRSHLALVNVHRTIYEANCRRALTNTDVLPDLRVELVWSDMSPGDALLGAWNILRIAKEAEKARKINVRRMRGANHF
;
A
#
# COMPACT_ATOMS: atom_id res chain seq x y z
N MET A 1 -7.31 17.46 8.19
CA MET A 1 -6.06 17.24 7.44
C MET A 1 -6.14 15.99 6.56
N ILE A 2 -6.02 14.76 7.10
CA ILE A 2 -5.97 13.55 6.26
C ILE A 2 -7.25 13.38 5.43
N ARG A 3 -8.42 13.47 6.06
CA ARG A 3 -9.72 13.51 5.37
C ARG A 3 -9.71 14.44 4.15
N ASP A 4 -9.28 15.69 4.34
CA ASP A 4 -9.31 16.73 3.31
C ASP A 4 -8.37 16.38 2.14
N ARG A 5 -7.27 15.67 2.40
CA ARG A 5 -6.39 15.13 1.34
C ARG A 5 -7.07 14.02 0.52
N GLY A 6 -7.93 13.20 1.14
CA GLY A 6 -8.75 12.22 0.40
C GLY A 6 -9.81 12.85 -0.48
N ILE A 7 -10.44 13.93 0.00
CA ILE A 7 -11.41 14.72 -0.80
C ILE A 7 -10.69 15.42 -1.96
N GLU A 8 -9.56 16.08 -1.71
CA GLU A 8 -8.77 16.73 -2.76
C GLU A 8 -8.34 15.74 -3.85
N LEU A 9 -7.95 14.52 -3.48
CA LEU A 9 -7.64 13.47 -4.47
C LEU A 9 -8.87 13.08 -5.29
N SER A 10 -10.06 13.02 -4.67
CA SER A 10 -11.32 12.79 -5.40
C SER A 10 -11.60 13.90 -6.40
N GLU A 11 -11.46 15.16 -5.97
CA GLU A 11 -11.68 16.35 -6.80
C GLU A 11 -10.70 16.41 -7.96
N PHE A 12 -9.44 16.04 -7.74
CA PHE A 12 -8.43 15.95 -8.78
C PHE A 12 -8.79 14.90 -9.84
N LEU A 13 -9.25 13.71 -9.44
CA LEU A 13 -9.69 12.68 -10.40
C LEU A 13 -10.93 13.14 -11.19
N LEU A 14 -11.87 13.80 -10.53
CA LEU A 14 -13.06 14.38 -11.18
C LEU A 14 -12.67 15.48 -12.18
N TRP A 15 -11.66 16.28 -11.85
CA TRP A 15 -11.12 17.29 -12.76
C TRP A 15 -10.50 16.63 -14.00
N LEU A 16 -9.67 15.59 -13.86
CA LEU A 16 -9.11 14.85 -15.00
C LEU A 16 -10.20 14.30 -15.94
N ILE A 17 -11.31 13.80 -15.38
CA ILE A 17 -12.47 13.34 -16.14
C ILE A 17 -13.10 14.50 -16.92
N LYS A 18 -13.36 15.62 -16.27
CA LYS A 18 -14.01 16.81 -16.87
C LYS A 18 -13.16 17.46 -17.96
N GLU A 19 -11.85 17.41 -17.83
CA GLU A 19 -10.90 17.86 -18.87
C GLU A 19 -10.73 16.87 -20.03
N GLY A 20 -11.47 15.74 -20.02
CA GLY A 20 -11.41 14.74 -21.09
C GLY A 20 -10.10 13.95 -21.13
N MET A 21 -9.33 13.93 -20.04
CA MET A 21 -8.07 13.18 -19.95
C MET A 21 -8.27 11.67 -19.74
N VAL A 22 -9.50 11.26 -19.43
CA VAL A 22 -9.87 9.86 -19.22
C VAL A 22 -11.05 9.52 -20.13
N ILE A 23 -10.97 8.39 -20.83
CA ILE A 23 -12.07 7.85 -21.63
C ILE A 23 -13.02 7.11 -20.70
N GLU A 24 -14.33 7.22 -20.93
CA GLU A 24 -15.34 6.52 -20.14
C GLU A 24 -15.17 4.99 -20.19
N LYS A 25 -15.64 4.29 -19.15
CA LYS A 25 -15.73 2.83 -19.18
C LYS A 25 -16.80 2.39 -20.17
N VAL A 26 -16.42 1.52 -21.09
CA VAL A 26 -17.34 0.93 -22.07
C VAL A 26 -17.32 -0.58 -21.94
N GLN A 27 -18.50 -1.20 -21.85
CA GLN A 27 -18.61 -2.66 -21.91
C GLN A 27 -18.38 -3.13 -23.36
N THR A 28 -17.54 -4.14 -23.52
CA THR A 28 -17.18 -4.75 -24.79
C THR A 28 -17.46 -6.26 -24.75
N PRO A 29 -17.51 -6.96 -25.89
CA PRO A 29 -17.68 -8.41 -25.91
C PRO A 29 -16.58 -9.18 -25.15
N THR A 30 -15.41 -8.56 -24.95
CA THR A 30 -14.24 -9.19 -24.30
C THR A 30 -13.98 -8.66 -22.88
N GLY A 31 -14.81 -7.74 -22.36
CA GLY A 31 -14.66 -7.18 -21.01
C GLY A 31 -15.05 -5.71 -20.95
N THR A 32 -14.25 -4.91 -20.22
CA THR A 32 -14.45 -3.46 -20.12
C THR A 32 -13.25 -2.75 -20.76
N ALA A 33 -13.50 -1.80 -21.65
CA ALA A 33 -12.53 -0.88 -22.23
C ALA A 33 -12.64 0.52 -21.59
N GLY A 34 -11.62 1.36 -21.79
CA GLY A 34 -11.57 2.70 -21.20
C GLY A 34 -11.44 2.70 -19.68
N GLY A 35 -11.81 3.82 -19.07
CA GLY A 35 -11.73 4.11 -17.64
C GLY A 35 -10.30 4.31 -17.11
N MET A 36 -10.20 4.41 -15.79
CA MET A 36 -8.95 4.51 -15.05
C MET A 36 -8.88 3.50 -13.91
N THR A 37 -7.66 3.17 -13.50
CA THR A 37 -7.37 2.37 -12.30
C THR A 37 -6.49 3.19 -11.37
N PHE A 38 -6.83 3.24 -10.09
CA PHE A 38 -6.04 3.92 -9.09
C PHE A 38 -5.08 2.92 -8.44
N LEU A 39 -3.78 3.15 -8.54
CA LEU A 39 -2.78 2.33 -7.86
C LEU A 39 -2.17 3.13 -6.70
N ALA A 40 -2.21 2.54 -5.51
CA ALA A 40 -1.46 3.03 -4.38
C ALA A 40 -0.41 2.00 -3.97
N TRP A 41 0.83 2.46 -3.83
CA TRP A 41 1.97 1.62 -3.50
C TRP A 41 2.55 2.02 -2.15
N SER A 42 2.98 1.05 -1.33
CA SER A 42 3.69 1.32 -0.08
C SER A 42 2.89 2.26 0.84
N SER A 43 3.53 3.32 1.34
CA SER A 43 2.91 4.41 2.12
C SER A 43 1.88 5.23 1.34
N GLY A 44 1.91 5.20 0.00
CA GLY A 44 0.88 5.81 -0.84
C GLY A 44 -0.51 5.25 -0.57
N ASN A 45 -0.60 4.04 0.00
CA ASN A 45 -1.87 3.46 0.46
C ASN A 45 -2.54 4.27 1.57
N ILE A 46 -1.82 5.11 2.32
CA ILE A 46 -2.44 6.08 3.24
C ILE A 46 -3.45 6.96 2.48
N MET A 47 -2.99 7.53 1.37
CA MET A 47 -3.81 8.41 0.53
C MET A 47 -4.91 7.62 -0.17
N GLY A 48 -4.59 6.41 -0.65
CA GLY A 48 -5.57 5.51 -1.23
C GLY A 48 -6.73 5.20 -0.27
N PHE A 49 -6.45 4.67 0.92
CA PHE A 49 -7.49 4.35 1.89
C PHE A 49 -8.25 5.59 2.34
N THR A 50 -7.57 6.71 2.52
CA THR A 50 -8.24 7.97 2.89
C THR A 50 -9.20 8.44 1.81
N PHE A 51 -8.80 8.39 0.54
CA PHE A 51 -9.67 8.67 -0.59
C PHE A 51 -10.92 7.77 -0.58
N PHE A 52 -10.74 6.44 -0.50
CA PHE A 52 -11.86 5.50 -0.51
C PHE A 52 -12.76 5.62 0.71
N ALA A 53 -12.19 5.90 1.88
CA ALA A 53 -12.95 6.07 3.12
C ALA A 53 -13.97 7.20 2.99
N HIS A 54 -13.65 8.28 2.28
CA HIS A 54 -14.46 9.49 2.22
C HIS A 54 -15.28 9.65 0.94
N LEU A 55 -15.35 8.63 0.07
CA LEU A 55 -16.14 8.69 -1.17
C LEU A 55 -17.63 8.99 -0.97
N ASN A 56 -18.22 8.54 0.15
CA ASN A 56 -19.63 8.83 0.46
C ASN A 56 -19.89 10.29 0.85
N GLU A 57 -18.83 11.09 1.04
CA GLU A 57 -18.95 12.52 1.35
C GLU A 57 -18.99 13.38 0.08
N LEU A 58 -18.73 12.79 -1.09
CA LEU A 58 -18.92 13.44 -2.38
C LEU A 58 -20.41 13.56 -2.71
N SER A 59 -20.78 14.53 -3.56
CA SER A 59 -22.14 14.61 -4.10
C SER A 59 -22.50 13.35 -4.88
N LYS A 60 -23.79 13.01 -4.96
CA LYS A 60 -24.26 11.85 -5.72
C LYS A 60 -23.82 11.93 -7.20
N GLU A 61 -23.90 13.11 -7.80
CA GLU A 61 -23.38 13.39 -9.14
C GLU A 61 -21.89 13.07 -9.27
N SER A 62 -21.06 13.47 -8.29
CA SER A 62 -19.63 13.18 -8.30
C SER A 62 -19.34 11.68 -8.13
N GLN A 63 -20.10 10.99 -7.27
CA GLN A 63 -19.98 9.54 -7.10
C GLN A 63 -20.36 8.81 -8.38
N ASP A 64 -21.44 9.23 -9.04
CA ASP A 64 -21.93 8.62 -10.29
C ASP A 64 -20.94 8.87 -11.44
N LEU A 65 -20.43 10.10 -11.56
CA LEU A 65 -19.39 10.44 -12.54
C LEU A 65 -18.13 9.62 -12.29
N LEU A 66 -17.60 9.60 -11.06
CA LEU A 66 -16.43 8.77 -10.76
C LEU A 66 -16.71 7.29 -11.05
N GLY A 67 -17.93 6.82 -10.77
CA GLY A 67 -18.39 5.48 -11.06
C GLY A 67 -18.50 5.14 -12.54
N GLN A 68 -18.54 6.11 -13.45
CA GLN A 68 -18.48 5.87 -14.90
C GLN A 68 -17.04 5.71 -15.43
N TYR A 69 -16.03 6.16 -14.66
CA TYR A 69 -14.63 6.15 -15.11
C TYR A 69 -13.72 5.25 -14.28
N LEU A 70 -13.88 5.20 -12.96
CA LEU A 70 -13.02 4.42 -12.08
C LEU A 70 -13.39 2.93 -12.15
N ARG A 71 -12.43 2.10 -12.59
CA ARG A 71 -12.59 0.66 -12.79
C ARG A 71 -12.19 -0.14 -11.58
N GLY A 72 -11.13 0.29 -10.93
CA GLY A 72 -10.57 -0.47 -9.84
C GLY A 72 -9.45 0.23 -9.13
N VAL A 73 -8.99 -0.48 -8.12
CA VAL A 73 -7.97 -0.05 -7.18
C VAL A 73 -6.95 -1.17 -7.07
N VAL A 74 -5.68 -0.80 -7.12
CA VAL A 74 -4.58 -1.70 -6.80
C VAL A 74 -3.93 -1.20 -5.51
N ILE A 75 -4.08 -2.00 -4.46
CA ILE A 75 -3.34 -1.87 -3.20
C ILE A 75 -2.06 -2.66 -3.41
N TYR A 76 -0.97 -1.97 -3.76
CA TYR A 76 0.30 -2.60 -4.08
C TYR A 76 1.26 -2.50 -2.90
N ASP A 77 1.71 -3.67 -2.42
CA ASP A 77 2.69 -3.88 -1.36
C ASP A 77 2.59 -2.84 -0.22
N PRO A 78 1.44 -2.79 0.47
CA PRO A 78 1.08 -1.67 1.33
C PRO A 78 1.94 -1.61 2.59
N ALA A 79 2.42 -0.42 2.93
CA ALA A 79 3.12 -0.22 4.20
C ALA A 79 2.15 -0.39 5.38
N PRO A 80 2.60 -0.91 6.54
CA PRO A 80 1.70 -1.31 7.62
C PRO A 80 0.94 -0.11 8.18
N HIS A 81 1.62 1.04 8.31
CA HIS A 81 1.00 2.27 8.81
C HIS A 81 -0.24 2.72 8.01
N ALA A 82 -0.37 2.35 6.73
CA ALA A 82 -1.55 2.69 5.92
C ALA A 82 -2.84 1.98 6.40
N SER A 83 -2.71 0.84 7.08
CA SER A 83 -3.83 0.06 7.63
C SER A 83 -3.90 0.08 9.16
N GLY A 84 -2.94 0.75 9.81
CA GLY A 84 -2.92 1.02 11.25
C GLY A 84 -2.81 -0.18 12.22
N PRO A 85 -2.15 -1.31 11.90
CA PRO A 85 -1.99 -2.41 12.85
C PRO A 85 -1.16 -1.96 14.06
N ASP A 86 -1.27 -2.72 15.14
CA ASP A 86 -0.25 -2.68 16.19
C ASP A 86 1.08 -3.15 15.61
N MET A 87 2.13 -2.35 15.84
CA MET A 87 3.46 -2.69 15.36
C MET A 87 4.10 -3.72 16.29
N PRO A 88 4.51 -4.91 15.80
CA PRO A 88 5.20 -5.90 16.61
C PRO A 88 6.52 -5.35 17.15
N PRO A 89 7.03 -5.85 18.29
CA PRO A 89 8.36 -5.50 18.79
C PRO A 89 9.47 -5.72 17.75
N LEU A 90 10.57 -4.96 17.83
CA LEU A 90 11.67 -4.99 16.84
C LEU A 90 12.31 -6.38 16.70
N GLU A 91 12.35 -7.13 17.80
CA GLU A 91 12.84 -8.51 17.81
C GLU A 91 11.95 -9.48 17.04
N LYS A 92 10.67 -9.15 16.83
CA LYS A 92 9.75 -9.94 16.00
C LYS A 92 9.68 -9.41 14.57
N LEU A 93 9.77 -8.09 14.38
CA LEU A 93 9.68 -7.44 13.07
C LEU A 93 10.57 -6.19 13.03
N TYR A 94 11.68 -6.30 12.32
CA TYR A 94 12.69 -5.24 12.24
C TYR A 94 12.34 -4.18 11.20
N ASN A 95 12.48 -2.91 11.60
CA ASN A 95 12.42 -1.76 10.71
C ASN A 95 13.43 -0.69 11.21
N PRO A 96 14.39 -0.24 10.39
CA PRO A 96 15.44 0.68 10.82
C PRO A 96 14.92 2.06 11.25
N LEU A 97 13.74 2.48 10.78
CA LEU A 97 13.15 3.75 11.21
C LEU A 97 12.77 3.72 12.69
N ARG A 98 12.38 2.54 13.19
CA ARG A 98 11.95 2.31 14.58
C ARG A 98 13.09 1.90 15.50
N ASP A 99 14.23 1.51 14.94
CA ASP A 99 15.39 1.10 15.73
C ASP A 99 16.09 2.31 16.38
N PRO A 100 16.16 2.39 17.72
CA PRO A 100 16.91 3.45 18.40
C PRO A 100 18.43 3.31 18.27
N ALA A 101 18.95 2.13 17.90
CA ALA A 101 20.38 1.91 17.69
C ALA A 101 20.88 2.48 16.35
N VAL A 102 19.98 2.74 15.40
CA VAL A 102 20.31 3.38 14.12
C VAL A 102 20.34 4.90 14.31
N PRO A 103 21.50 5.56 14.15
CA PRO A 103 21.61 7.02 14.27
C PRO A 103 20.69 7.74 13.29
N PHE A 104 20.14 8.88 13.70
CA PHE A 104 19.15 9.62 12.91
C PHE A 104 19.71 10.04 11.54
N GLU A 105 20.99 10.40 11.49
CA GLU A 105 21.70 10.90 10.32
C GLU A 105 21.80 9.87 9.19
N VAL A 106 21.87 8.58 9.53
CA VAL A 106 22.00 7.46 8.56
C VAL A 106 20.72 6.65 8.43
N LYS A 107 19.68 7.01 9.17
CA LYS A 107 18.41 6.27 9.23
C LYS A 107 17.70 6.22 7.88
N GLY A 108 17.75 7.30 7.11
CA GLY A 108 17.18 7.36 5.76
C GLY A 108 17.88 6.42 4.77
N GLU A 109 19.22 6.42 4.77
CA GLU A 109 20.04 5.54 3.92
C GLU A 109 19.86 4.07 4.31
N THR A 110 19.90 3.78 5.62
CA THR A 110 19.66 2.43 6.16
C THR A 110 18.27 1.93 5.77
N PHE A 111 17.26 2.81 5.84
CA PHE A 111 15.90 2.49 5.39
C PHE A 111 15.83 2.25 3.89
N ALA A 112 16.50 3.05 3.07
CA ALA A 112 16.50 2.87 1.61
C ALA A 112 17.04 1.49 1.19
N ILE A 113 18.14 1.04 1.82
CA ILE A 113 18.69 -0.30 1.59
C ILE A 113 17.69 -1.36 2.09
N TRP A 114 17.21 -1.23 3.33
CA TRP A 114 16.29 -2.19 3.94
C TRP A 114 14.99 -2.36 3.14
N VAL A 115 14.37 -1.25 2.69
CA VAL A 115 13.07 -1.27 2.01
C VAL A 115 13.19 -1.83 0.60
N SER A 116 14.34 -1.66 -0.04
CA SER A 116 14.60 -2.14 -1.40
C SER A 116 15.30 -3.50 -1.43
N ALA A 117 15.60 -4.12 -0.29
CA ALA A 117 16.25 -5.41 -0.22
C ALA A 117 15.28 -6.59 -0.50
N TYR A 118 15.86 -7.76 -0.76
CA TYR A 118 15.14 -9.02 -0.92
C TYR A 118 15.22 -9.85 0.36
N TYR A 119 14.12 -10.52 0.72
CA TYR A 119 13.99 -11.34 1.91
C TYR A 119 13.57 -12.78 1.54
N ALA A 120 14.25 -13.78 2.11
CA ALA A 120 13.93 -15.20 1.90
C ALA A 120 13.01 -15.71 3.01
N HIS A 121 11.73 -15.30 2.98
CA HIS A 121 10.74 -15.73 3.96
C HIS A 121 10.43 -17.24 3.90
N ASP A 122 9.94 -17.78 5.01
CA ASP A 122 9.53 -19.18 5.10
C ASP A 122 8.39 -19.50 4.10
N PRO A 123 8.55 -20.49 3.20
CA PRO A 123 7.53 -20.81 2.20
C PRO A 123 6.18 -21.23 2.79
N THR A 124 6.17 -21.93 3.93
CA THR A 124 4.93 -22.37 4.59
C THR A 124 4.13 -21.18 5.13
N MET A 125 4.83 -20.16 5.63
CA MET A 125 4.23 -18.87 6.00
C MET A 125 3.62 -18.17 4.79
N LEU A 126 4.34 -18.13 3.67
CA LEU A 126 3.87 -17.44 2.47
C LEU A 126 2.69 -18.16 1.78
N ASP A 127 2.65 -19.49 1.82
CA ASP A 127 1.57 -20.29 1.24
C ASP A 127 0.32 -20.30 2.14
N SER A 128 0.49 -20.12 3.46
CA SER A 128 -0.60 -20.03 4.44
C SER A 128 -0.86 -18.58 4.90
N PHE A 129 -0.47 -17.59 4.09
CA PHE A 129 -0.40 -16.18 4.47
C PHE A 129 -1.66 -15.65 5.17
N MET A 130 -2.84 -16.08 4.71
CA MET A 130 -4.14 -15.63 5.23
C MET A 130 -4.73 -16.48 6.36
N ASP A 131 -4.26 -17.71 6.50
CA ASP A 131 -4.82 -18.67 7.44
C ASP A 131 -3.95 -18.83 8.69
N MET A 132 -2.71 -18.36 8.62
CA MET A 132 -1.77 -18.38 9.73
C MET A 132 -2.09 -17.26 10.74
N PRO A 133 -2.19 -17.57 12.06
CA PRO A 133 -2.28 -16.57 13.11
C PRO A 133 -1.05 -15.65 13.12
N LEU A 134 -1.23 -14.39 13.51
CA LEU A 134 -0.18 -13.36 13.46
C LEU A 134 1.11 -13.78 14.20
N ASP A 135 1.02 -14.38 15.38
CA ASP A 135 2.21 -14.83 16.11
C ASP A 135 2.97 -15.94 15.36
N GLY A 136 2.24 -16.85 14.72
CA GLY A 136 2.83 -17.89 13.87
C GLY A 136 3.52 -17.32 12.63
N TRP A 137 2.92 -16.27 12.06
CA TRP A 137 3.44 -15.51 10.93
C TRP A 137 4.72 -14.76 11.31
N LEU A 138 4.69 -14.00 12.40
CA LEU A 138 5.83 -13.23 12.92
C LEU A 138 7.03 -14.14 13.26
N ALA A 139 6.77 -15.31 13.84
CA ALA A 139 7.83 -16.26 14.18
C ALA A 139 8.56 -16.82 12.94
N ARG A 140 7.96 -16.74 11.76
CA ARG A 140 8.49 -17.25 10.49
C ARG A 140 8.91 -16.15 9.51
N CYS A 141 8.57 -14.90 9.82
CA CYS A 141 8.98 -13.76 9.02
C CYS A 141 10.48 -13.52 9.23
N VAL A 142 11.21 -13.45 8.11
CA VAL A 142 12.65 -13.17 8.13
C VAL A 142 12.87 -11.67 8.35
N ARG A 143 13.83 -11.35 9.22
CA ARG A 143 14.14 -9.96 9.65
C ARG A 143 15.35 -9.37 8.92
N HIS A 144 16.15 -10.20 8.27
CA HIS A 144 17.38 -9.82 7.60
C HIS A 144 17.25 -10.07 6.10
N LEU A 145 17.81 -9.17 5.30
CA LEU A 145 17.93 -9.38 3.87
C LEU A 145 18.75 -10.64 3.56
N ILE A 146 18.59 -11.18 2.35
CA ILE A 146 19.33 -12.36 1.89
C ILE A 146 20.84 -12.06 1.93
N PRO A 147 21.64 -12.81 2.72
CA PRO A 147 23.09 -12.66 2.70
C PRO A 147 23.64 -13.17 1.37
N ASP A 148 24.70 -12.53 0.86
CA ASP A 148 25.35 -12.90 -0.40
C ASP A 148 24.37 -13.06 -1.57
N ALA A 149 23.40 -12.14 -1.66
CA ALA A 149 22.33 -12.17 -2.64
C ALA A 149 22.87 -12.24 -4.08
N LEU A 150 22.17 -12.98 -4.94
CA LEU A 150 22.48 -13.03 -6.37
C LEU A 150 22.44 -11.62 -6.96
N PRO A 151 23.15 -11.33 -8.07
CA PRO A 151 23.21 -9.98 -8.63
C PRO A 151 21.84 -9.33 -8.92
N HIS A 152 20.83 -10.13 -9.24
CA HIS A 152 19.44 -9.70 -9.51
C HIS A 152 18.57 -9.58 -8.24
N GLN A 153 19.10 -9.95 -7.07
CA GLN A 153 18.48 -9.85 -5.75
C GLN A 153 19.21 -8.85 -4.84
N ARG A 154 20.10 -8.05 -5.41
CA ARG A 154 20.66 -6.90 -4.71
C ARG A 154 19.55 -5.87 -4.45
N PRO A 155 19.60 -5.11 -3.36
CA PRO A 155 18.65 -4.05 -3.10
C PRO A 155 18.43 -3.16 -4.33
N THR A 156 17.18 -2.95 -4.73
CA THR A 156 16.85 -2.28 -6.01
C THR A 156 17.50 -0.91 -6.13
N LEU A 157 17.57 -0.16 -5.03
CA LEU A 157 18.16 1.18 -5.04
C LEU A 157 19.70 1.15 -5.16
N GLU A 158 20.36 0.05 -4.81
CA GLU A 158 21.81 -0.12 -5.03
C GLU A 158 22.16 -0.46 -6.49
N ALA A 159 21.17 -0.84 -7.31
CA ALA A 159 21.37 -1.06 -8.73
C ALA A 159 21.31 0.23 -9.56
N MET A 160 20.87 1.34 -8.96
CA MET A 160 20.74 2.64 -9.62
C MET A 160 22.05 3.42 -9.57
N THR A 161 22.34 4.22 -10.60
CA THR A 161 23.42 5.21 -10.51
C THR A 161 23.05 6.33 -9.53
N PRO A 162 24.02 7.11 -9.02
CA PRO A 162 23.72 8.27 -8.19
C PRO A 162 22.80 9.30 -8.87
N GLU A 163 22.93 9.47 -10.19
CA GLU A 163 22.08 10.37 -11.00
C GLU A 163 20.66 9.84 -11.11
N GLU A 164 20.48 8.54 -11.34
CA GLU A 164 19.16 7.91 -11.38
C GLU A 164 18.47 8.03 -10.02
N LEU A 165 19.19 7.71 -8.94
CA LEU A 165 18.67 7.76 -7.58
C LEU A 165 18.29 9.20 -7.19
N SER A 166 19.16 10.18 -7.45
CA SER A 166 18.85 11.58 -7.17
C SER A 166 17.73 12.13 -8.06
N GLY A 167 17.58 11.63 -9.29
CA GLY A 167 16.49 11.98 -10.20
C GLY A 167 15.12 11.47 -9.76
N CYS A 168 15.05 10.42 -8.93
CA CYS A 168 13.79 9.82 -8.47
C CYS A 168 13.55 9.94 -6.96
N THR A 169 14.41 10.62 -6.21
CA THR A 169 14.26 10.80 -4.75
C THR A 169 14.20 12.27 -4.36
N ASP A 170 13.34 12.60 -3.39
CA ASP A 170 13.31 13.93 -2.75
C ASP A 170 13.38 13.78 -1.22
N VAL A 171 14.61 13.69 -0.72
CA VAL A 171 14.89 13.57 0.74
C VAL A 171 14.36 14.79 1.50
N GLY A 172 14.45 15.98 0.90
CA GLY A 172 13.91 17.20 1.49
C GLY A 172 12.38 17.16 1.57
N GLY A 173 11.72 16.69 0.52
CA GLY A 173 10.28 16.47 0.44
C GLY A 173 9.81 15.47 1.50
N ALA A 174 10.54 14.36 1.69
CA ALA A 174 10.22 13.39 2.72
C ALA A 174 10.14 14.04 4.12
N THR A 175 11.12 14.86 4.46
CA THR A 175 11.16 15.59 5.74
C THR A 175 10.04 16.61 5.86
N ARG A 176 9.72 17.35 4.79
CA ARG A 176 8.74 18.45 4.82
C ARG A 176 7.28 17.99 4.79
N SER A 177 6.96 16.87 4.15
CA SER A 177 5.56 16.43 3.95
C SER A 177 5.31 14.99 4.35
N HIS A 178 6.20 14.06 4.00
CA HIS A 178 5.96 12.64 4.17
C HIS A 178 6.00 12.21 5.64
N LEU A 179 6.96 12.70 6.43
CA LEU A 179 7.07 12.36 7.85
C LEU A 179 5.84 12.79 8.65
N ALA A 180 5.29 13.98 8.36
CA ALA A 180 4.07 14.45 9.01
C ALA A 180 2.87 13.55 8.67
N LEU A 181 2.82 13.03 7.43
CA LEU A 181 1.81 12.07 7.00
C LEU A 181 1.97 10.76 7.79
N VAL A 182 3.10 10.06 7.69
CA VAL A 182 3.23 8.72 8.30
C VAL A 182 3.12 8.70 9.83
N ASN A 183 3.34 9.84 10.50
CA ASN A 183 3.25 9.97 11.96
C ASN A 183 1.85 10.33 12.50
N VAL A 184 0.83 10.45 11.65
CA VAL A 184 -0.55 10.54 12.15
C VAL A 184 -0.90 9.28 12.94
N HIS A 185 -1.67 9.45 14.01
CA HIS A 185 -2.02 8.36 14.91
C HIS A 185 -2.65 7.17 14.16
N ARG A 186 -2.12 5.97 14.38
CA ARG A 186 -2.46 4.75 13.62
C ARG A 186 -3.95 4.44 13.58
N THR A 187 -4.70 4.78 14.62
CA THR A 187 -6.15 4.53 14.68
C THR A 187 -6.93 5.31 13.63
N ILE A 188 -6.41 6.45 13.16
CA ILE A 188 -7.00 7.20 12.04
C ILE A 188 -6.83 6.39 10.75
N TYR A 189 -5.66 5.79 10.54
CA TYR A 189 -5.39 4.95 9.38
C TYR A 189 -6.15 3.63 9.41
N GLU A 190 -6.25 3.00 10.58
CA GLU A 190 -7.12 1.83 10.74
C GLU A 190 -8.58 2.18 10.42
N ALA A 191 -9.10 3.30 10.94
CA ALA A 191 -10.47 3.74 10.67
C ALA A 191 -10.70 4.01 9.18
N ASN A 192 -9.75 4.67 8.50
CA ASN A 192 -9.84 4.92 7.06
C ASN A 192 -9.76 3.60 6.26
N CYS A 193 -8.83 2.71 6.59
CA CYS A 193 -8.73 1.41 5.93
C CYS A 193 -10.02 0.61 6.10
N ARG A 194 -10.54 0.49 7.33
CA ARG A 194 -11.81 -0.19 7.60
C ARG A 194 -12.95 0.43 6.80
N ARG A 195 -13.12 1.76 6.85
CA ARG A 195 -14.19 2.45 6.11
C ARG A 195 -14.05 2.29 4.60
N ALA A 196 -12.85 2.35 4.05
CA ALA A 196 -12.58 2.13 2.62
C ALA A 196 -13.04 0.73 2.17
N LEU A 197 -12.84 -0.28 3.02
CA LEU A 197 -13.20 -1.66 2.74
C LEU A 197 -14.69 -1.94 3.00
N THR A 198 -15.33 -1.30 3.99
CA THR A 198 -16.71 -1.61 4.37
C THR A 198 -17.76 -0.70 3.71
N ASN A 199 -17.38 0.49 3.25
CA ASN A 199 -18.26 1.40 2.52
C ASN A 199 -18.50 0.88 1.10
N THR A 200 -19.36 -0.13 0.99
CA THR A 200 -19.65 -0.91 -0.22
C THR A 200 -20.79 -0.33 -1.06
N ASP A 201 -21.56 0.61 -0.51
CA ASP A 201 -22.72 1.21 -1.19
C ASP A 201 -22.29 2.28 -2.21
N VAL A 202 -21.09 2.83 -2.05
CA VAL A 202 -20.49 3.79 -2.98
C VAL A 202 -19.53 3.06 -3.91
N LEU A 203 -19.72 3.22 -5.22
CA LEU A 203 -18.97 2.48 -6.25
C LEU A 203 -19.02 0.96 -6.01
N PRO A 204 -20.21 0.32 -6.06
CA PRO A 204 -20.38 -1.10 -5.75
C PRO A 204 -19.62 -2.03 -6.71
N ASP A 205 -19.43 -1.61 -7.97
CA ASP A 205 -18.75 -2.39 -9.00
C ASP A 205 -17.22 -2.18 -9.03
N LEU A 206 -16.67 -1.46 -8.04
CA LEU A 206 -15.24 -1.17 -7.97
C LEU A 206 -14.45 -2.45 -7.70
N ARG A 207 -13.58 -2.82 -8.64
CA ARG A 207 -12.65 -3.93 -8.49
C ARG A 207 -11.53 -3.56 -7.51
N VAL A 208 -11.30 -4.37 -6.48
CA VAL A 208 -10.17 -4.18 -5.56
C VAL A 208 -9.18 -5.33 -5.74
N GLU A 209 -7.95 -5.00 -6.12
CA GLU A 209 -6.82 -5.92 -6.14
C GLU A 209 -5.87 -5.57 -5.01
N LEU A 210 -5.49 -6.55 -4.21
CA LEU A 210 -4.35 -6.44 -3.30
C LEU A 210 -3.22 -7.28 -3.86
N VAL A 211 -2.13 -6.62 -4.22
CA VAL A 211 -0.91 -7.24 -4.72
C VAL A 211 0.16 -7.11 -3.65
N TRP A 212 0.77 -8.20 -3.22
CA TRP A 212 1.86 -8.21 -2.25
C TRP A 212 3.03 -9.01 -2.80
N SER A 213 4.24 -8.59 -2.45
CA SER A 213 5.48 -9.20 -2.96
C SER A 213 6.10 -10.10 -1.90
N ASP A 214 6.48 -11.32 -2.27
CA ASP A 214 6.85 -12.35 -1.31
C ASP A 214 8.31 -12.31 -0.82
N MET A 215 9.11 -11.41 -1.38
CA MET A 215 10.46 -11.09 -0.92
C MET A 215 10.59 -9.64 -0.44
N SER A 216 9.48 -8.96 -0.14
CA SER A 216 9.47 -7.62 0.47
C SER A 216 9.88 -7.65 1.94
N PRO A 217 10.21 -6.49 2.56
CA PRO A 217 10.37 -6.41 4.00
C PRO A 217 9.09 -6.86 4.73
N GLY A 218 9.25 -7.51 5.88
CA GLY A 218 8.11 -8.04 6.63
C GLY A 218 7.05 -7.00 7.00
N ASP A 219 7.40 -5.71 7.09
CA ASP A 219 6.43 -4.62 7.29
C ASP A 219 5.38 -4.54 6.16
N ALA A 220 5.78 -4.71 4.90
CA ALA A 220 4.84 -4.67 3.78
C ALA A 220 3.89 -5.88 3.80
N LEU A 221 4.43 -7.05 4.15
CA LEU A 221 3.62 -8.25 4.36
C LEU A 221 2.65 -8.07 5.54
N LEU A 222 3.08 -7.45 6.65
CA LEU A 222 2.18 -7.12 7.76
C LEU A 222 1.05 -6.19 7.33
N GLY A 223 1.34 -5.18 6.49
CA GLY A 223 0.33 -4.30 5.93
C GLY A 223 -0.71 -5.06 5.11
N ALA A 224 -0.27 -5.91 4.19
CA ALA A 224 -1.13 -6.76 3.38
C ALA A 224 -1.99 -7.71 4.24
N TRP A 225 -1.37 -8.38 5.21
CA TRP A 225 -2.04 -9.29 6.15
C TRP A 225 -3.14 -8.56 6.94
N ASN A 226 -2.83 -7.37 7.47
CA ASN A 226 -3.77 -6.61 8.28
C ASN A 226 -4.99 -6.11 7.49
N ILE A 227 -4.80 -5.67 6.24
CA ILE A 227 -5.90 -5.27 5.35
C ILE A 227 -6.87 -6.43 5.14
N LEU A 228 -6.33 -7.62 4.86
CA LEU A 228 -7.15 -8.80 4.61
C LEU A 228 -7.82 -9.33 5.88
N ARG A 229 -7.18 -9.19 7.05
CA ARG A 229 -7.81 -9.43 8.35
C ARG A 229 -9.02 -8.50 8.56
N ILE A 230 -8.85 -7.19 8.35
CA ILE A 230 -9.93 -6.21 8.50
C ILE A 230 -11.11 -6.56 7.58
N ALA A 231 -10.83 -6.95 6.33
CA ALA A 231 -11.87 -7.37 5.38
C ALA A 231 -12.59 -8.65 5.83
N LYS A 232 -11.86 -9.64 6.38
CA LYS A 232 -12.40 -10.92 6.85
C LYS A 232 -13.24 -10.78 8.12
N GLU A 233 -12.89 -9.86 9.00
CA GLU A 233 -13.62 -9.59 10.26
C GLU A 233 -14.88 -8.76 10.06
N ALA A 234 -15.01 -8.05 8.94
CA ALA A 234 -16.15 -7.21 8.66
C ALA A 234 -17.38 -8.03 8.22
N GLU A 235 -18.56 -7.68 8.70
CA GLU A 235 -19.83 -8.30 8.27
C GLU A 235 -20.08 -8.11 6.76
N LYS A 236 -19.70 -6.93 6.25
CA LYS A 236 -19.80 -6.55 4.83
C LYS A 236 -18.53 -5.79 4.44
N ALA A 237 -17.79 -6.34 3.48
CA ALA A 237 -16.60 -5.72 2.91
C ALA A 237 -16.59 -5.85 1.39
N ARG A 238 -15.84 -4.97 0.72
CA ARG A 238 -15.50 -5.09 -0.69
C ARG A 238 -14.80 -6.42 -0.94
N LYS A 239 -15.12 -7.07 -2.06
CA LYS A 239 -14.40 -8.26 -2.49
C LYS A 239 -12.98 -7.87 -2.92
N ILE A 240 -11.99 -8.40 -2.22
CA ILE A 240 -10.57 -8.19 -2.53
C ILE A 240 -10.05 -9.41 -3.29
N ASN A 241 -9.53 -9.19 -4.49
CA ASN A 241 -8.77 -10.19 -5.21
C ASN A 241 -7.31 -10.10 -4.77
N VAL A 242 -6.78 -11.19 -4.21
CA VAL A 242 -5.43 -11.22 -3.65
C VAL A 242 -4.46 -11.83 -4.67
N ARG A 243 -3.33 -11.17 -4.89
CA ARG A 243 -2.27 -11.60 -5.79
C ARG A 243 -0.94 -11.57 -5.05
N ARG A 244 -0.25 -12.70 -5.06
CA ARG A 244 1.14 -12.79 -4.62
C ARG A 244 2.06 -12.62 -5.83
N MET A 245 2.94 -11.62 -5.79
CA MET A 245 4.03 -11.50 -6.73
C MET A 245 5.22 -12.32 -6.21
N ARG A 246 5.62 -13.34 -6.97
CA ARG A 246 6.65 -14.29 -6.57
C ARG A 246 8.03 -13.83 -7.03
N GLY A 247 9.01 -13.91 -6.15
CA GLY A 247 10.40 -13.58 -6.45
C GLY A 247 10.68 -12.09 -6.52
N ALA A 248 9.79 -11.25 -6.00
CA ALA A 248 9.88 -9.81 -6.08
C ALA A 248 9.94 -9.18 -4.69
N ASN A 249 10.66 -8.07 -4.58
CA ASN A 249 10.71 -7.24 -3.39
C ASN A 249 9.66 -6.13 -3.46
N HIS A 250 9.90 -5.06 -2.70
CA HIS A 250 8.99 -3.93 -2.58
C HIS A 250 8.85 -3.09 -3.87
N PHE A 251 9.77 -3.21 -4.82
CA PHE A 251 9.87 -2.36 -6.02
C PHE A 251 9.54 -3.15 -7.29
#